data_AF-A0A2W5SLS5-F1
#
_entry.id   AF-A0A2W5SLS5-F1
#
_cell.length_a   1.000
_cell.length_b   1.000
_cell.length_c   1.000
_cell.angle_alpha   90.00
_cell.angle_beta   90.00
_cell.angle_gamma   90.00
#
_symmetry.space_group_name_H-M   'P 1'
#
loop_
_entity.id
_entity.type
_entity.pdbx_description
1 polymer ?
#
loop_
_entity_poly.entity_id
_entity_poly.type
_entity_poly.pdbx_seq_one_letter_code
_entity_poly.pdbx_strand_id
1 'polypeptide(L)'
;MSKVIQKNIPSGNETVAIIYYATWCPFCKKLIENLDRTETPYSLIDIDQSEEAGQWVESVNDGNRVVPTVKYSDDTTATNPPAGDVRRKVEELSS
;
A
#
# COMPACT_ATOMS: atom_id res chain seq x y z
N MET A 1 -13.20 7.60 10.76
CA MET A 1 -13.11 7.46 9.30
C MET A 1 -11.64 7.40 8.94
N SER A 2 -11.16 6.25 8.47
CA SER A 2 -9.77 6.07 8.03
C SER A 2 -9.48 7.04 6.89
N LYS A 3 -8.41 7.84 7.02
CA LYS A 3 -8.02 8.78 5.96
C LYS A 3 -7.25 8.01 4.89
N VAL A 4 -7.94 7.59 3.83
CA VAL A 4 -7.30 7.06 2.62
C VAL A 4 -6.68 8.23 1.86
N ILE A 5 -5.39 8.15 1.54
CA ILE A 5 -4.69 9.17 0.74
C ILE A 5 -4.38 8.57 -0.63
N GLN A 6 -4.99 9.09 -1.68
CA GLN A 6 -4.69 8.71 -3.06
C GLN A 6 -3.46 9.48 -3.57
N LYS A 7 -2.51 8.76 -4.19
CA LYS A 7 -1.24 9.29 -4.72
C LYS A 7 -1.04 8.83 -6.15
N ASN A 8 -0.71 9.77 -7.03
CA ASN A 8 -0.42 9.54 -8.45
C ASN A 8 -1.57 8.84 -9.22
N ILE A 9 -2.80 8.84 -8.70
CA ILE A 9 -3.98 8.26 -9.35
C ILE A 9 -4.65 9.36 -10.22
N PRO A 10 -4.77 9.18 -11.55
CA PRO A 10 -5.52 10.09 -12.40
C PRO A 10 -7.00 10.15 -12.00
N SER A 11 -7.61 11.33 -12.13
CA SER A 11 -9.05 11.52 -11.86
C SER A 11 -9.89 10.55 -12.69
N GLY A 12 -10.69 9.72 -12.02
CA GLY A 12 -11.56 8.72 -12.64
C GLY A 12 -11.00 7.30 -12.74
N ASN A 13 -9.79 7.03 -12.22
CA ASN A 13 -9.22 5.67 -12.18
C ASN A 13 -9.41 4.99 -10.80
N GLU A 14 -9.54 3.67 -10.80
CA GLU A 14 -9.65 2.86 -9.59
C GLU A 14 -8.27 2.63 -8.95
N THR A 15 -8.25 2.51 -7.62
CA THR A 15 -7.02 2.24 -6.88
C THR A 15 -6.56 0.80 -7.11
N VAL A 16 -5.44 0.63 -7.82
CA VAL A 16 -4.85 -0.69 -8.11
C VAL A 16 -4.01 -1.25 -6.95
N ALA A 17 -3.45 -0.38 -6.11
CA ALA A 17 -2.65 -0.77 -4.95
C ALA A 17 -2.96 0.12 -3.74
N ILE A 18 -3.14 -0.51 -2.57
CA ILE A 18 -3.30 0.13 -1.27
C ILE A 18 -2.13 -0.27 -0.39
N ILE A 19 -1.38 0.70 0.11
CA ILE A 19 -0.26 0.51 1.02
C ILE A 19 -0.72 0.82 2.44
N TYR A 20 -0.68 -0.20 3.28
CA TYR A 20 -0.87 -0.11 4.71
C TYR A 20 0.46 0.24 5.35
N TYR A 21 0.51 1.38 6.02
CA TYR A 21 1.76 1.96 6.52
C TYR A 21 1.59 2.57 7.90
N ALA A 22 2.72 2.89 8.53
CA ALA A 22 2.76 3.71 9.74
C ALA A 22 3.79 4.84 9.59
N THR A 23 3.55 5.98 10.23
CA THR A 23 4.40 7.19 10.09
C THR A 23 5.82 7.03 10.65
N TRP A 24 5.99 6.15 11.64
CA TRP A 24 7.29 5.84 12.26
C TRP A 24 8.10 4.80 11.47
N CYS A 25 7.48 4.09 10.53
CA CYS A 25 8.08 2.97 9.81
C CYS A 25 9.05 3.43 8.71
N PRO A 26 10.37 3.16 8.83
CA PRO A 26 11.37 3.61 7.84
C PRO A 26 11.25 2.87 6.50
N PHE A 27 10.86 1.58 6.51
CA PHE A 27 10.63 0.81 5.28
C PHE A 27 9.45 1.35 4.48
N CYS A 28 8.40 1.79 5.18
CA CYS A 28 7.23 2.41 4.59
C CYS A 28 7.60 3.72 3.88
N LYS A 29 8.36 4.60 4.55
CA LYS A 29 8.89 5.83 3.94
C LYS A 29 9.69 5.52 2.68
N LYS A 30 10.61 4.55 2.75
CA LYS A 30 11.44 4.14 1.61
C LYS A 30 10.59 3.59 0.45
N LEU A 31 9.56 2.79 0.72
CA LEU A 31 8.67 2.27 -0.32
C LEU A 31 7.92 3.42 -1.01
N ILE A 32 7.29 4.29 -0.22
CA ILE A 32 6.52 5.46 -0.68
C ILE A 32 7.40 6.38 -1.55
N GLU A 33 8.58 6.76 -1.06
CA GLU A 33 9.52 7.62 -1.80
C GLU A 33 9.93 7.03 -3.15
N ASN A 34 10.19 5.72 -3.19
CA ASN A 34 10.60 5.06 -4.43
C ASN A 34 9.45 4.95 -5.45
N LEU A 35 8.20 4.74 -4.98
CA LEU A 35 7.02 4.71 -5.83
C LEU A 35 6.63 6.10 -6.33
N ASP A 36 6.78 7.13 -5.48
CA ASP A 36 6.58 8.52 -5.87
C ASP A 36 7.57 8.94 -6.97
N ARG A 37 8.85 8.54 -6.87
CA ARG A 37 9.85 8.82 -7.91
C ARG A 37 9.48 8.23 -9.27
N THR A 38 8.72 7.14 -9.29
CA THR A 38 8.29 6.47 -10.52
C THR A 38 6.84 6.78 -10.87
N GLU A 39 6.24 7.79 -10.22
CA GLU A 39 4.86 8.22 -10.43
C GLU A 39 3.85 7.07 -10.38
N THR A 40 4.16 6.04 -9.59
CA THR A 40 3.32 4.83 -9.53
C THR A 40 2.04 5.15 -8.76
N PRO A 41 0.85 4.81 -9.28
CA PRO A 41 -0.42 5.05 -8.59
C PRO A 41 -0.61 4.10 -7.41
N TYR A 42 -0.94 4.64 -6.24
CA TYR A 42 -1.32 3.87 -5.05
C TYR A 42 -2.16 4.70 -4.08
N SER A 43 -2.80 4.04 -3.13
CA SER A 43 -3.42 4.67 -1.96
C SER A 43 -2.68 4.32 -0.68
N LEU A 44 -2.81 5.16 0.34
CA LEU A 44 -2.23 4.95 1.66
C LEU A 44 -3.31 4.84 2.74
N ILE A 45 -3.13 3.89 3.64
CA ILE A 45 -3.91 3.76 4.87
C ILE A 45 -2.95 3.68 6.06
N ASP A 46 -3.06 4.66 6.96
CA ASP A 46 -2.28 4.66 8.21
C ASP A 46 -2.93 3.70 9.21
N ILE A 47 -2.22 2.63 9.54
CA ILE A 47 -2.70 1.61 10.47
C ILE A 47 -2.85 2.15 11.89
N ASP A 48 -2.15 3.22 12.27
CA ASP A 48 -2.25 3.79 13.63
C ASP A 48 -3.50 4.68 13.78
N GLN A 49 -4.11 5.08 12.66
CA GLN A 49 -5.34 5.87 12.62
C GLN A 49 -6.58 5.02 12.32
N SER A 50 -6.40 3.71 12.12
CA SER A 50 -7.46 2.78 11.76
C SER A 50 -7.22 1.42 12.40
N GLU A 51 -7.97 1.12 13.44
CA GLU A 51 -7.94 -0.19 14.10
C GLU A 51 -8.29 -1.32 13.13
N GLU A 52 -9.30 -1.12 12.28
CA GLU A 52 -9.68 -2.06 11.21
C GLU A 52 -8.51 -2.35 10.26
N ALA A 53 -7.77 -1.32 9.84
CA ALA A 53 -6.60 -1.51 8.97
C ALA A 53 -5.48 -2.27 9.67
N GLY A 54 -5.26 -2.02 10.98
CA GLY A 54 -4.31 -2.76 11.79
C GLY A 54 -4.68 -4.25 11.91
N GLN A 55 -5.93 -4.54 12.24
CA GLN A 55 -6.45 -5.91 12.33
C GLN A 55 -6.39 -6.64 10.98
N TRP A 56 -6.70 -5.94 9.88
CA TRP A 56 -6.56 -6.51 8.55
C TRP A 56 -5.10 -6.88 8.25
N VAL A 57 -4.16 -5.98 8.54
CA VAL A 57 -2.71 -6.25 8.36
C VAL A 57 -2.27 -7.46 9.17
N GLU A 58 -2.71 -7.60 10.42
CA GLU A 58 -2.41 -8.78 11.24
C GLU A 58 -2.98 -10.05 10.62
N SER A 59 -4.21 -10.02 10.13
CA SER A 59 -4.86 -11.19 9.54
C SER A 59 -4.17 -11.75 8.29
N VAL A 60 -3.52 -10.88 7.50
CA VAL A 60 -2.77 -11.29 6.30
C VAL A 60 -1.29 -11.59 6.58
N ASN A 61 -0.84 -11.47 7.83
CA ASN A 61 0.56 -11.62 8.24
C ASN A 61 0.70 -12.53 9.48
N ASP A 62 -0.08 -13.60 9.55
CA ASP A 62 -0.02 -14.60 10.64
C ASP A 62 -0.19 -14.00 12.05
N GLY A 63 -1.04 -12.98 12.17
CA GLY A 63 -1.28 -12.26 13.42
C GLY A 63 -0.25 -11.16 13.74
N ASN A 64 0.74 -10.93 12.86
CA ASN A 64 1.76 -9.90 13.07
C ASN A 64 1.40 -8.60 12.36
N ARG A 65 1.56 -7.47 13.05
CA ARG A 65 1.30 -6.15 12.46
C ARG A 65 2.51 -5.67 11.64
N VAL A 66 2.76 -6.31 10.49
CA VAL A 66 3.92 -6.03 9.62
C VAL A 66 3.58 -4.98 8.57
N VAL A 67 4.39 -3.93 8.49
CA VAL A 67 4.28 -2.86 7.49
C VAL A 67 5.64 -2.57 6.83
N PRO A 68 5.68 -2.12 5.57
CA PRO A 68 4.53 -1.87 4.69
C PRO A 68 3.90 -3.17 4.19
N THR A 69 2.57 -3.25 4.20
CA THR A 69 1.81 -4.32 3.55
C THR A 69 1.03 -3.72 2.40
N VAL A 70 1.09 -4.33 1.21
CA VAL A 70 0.38 -3.86 0.01
C VAL A 70 -0.76 -4.80 -0.30
N LYS A 71 -1.96 -4.26 -0.52
CA LYS A 71 -3.10 -4.97 -1.11
C LYS A 71 -3.28 -4.51 -2.55
N TYR A 72 -3.41 -5.44 -3.48
CA TYR A 72 -3.69 -5.14 -4.89
C TYR A 72 -5.17 -5.34 -5.22
N SER A 73 -5.62 -4.83 -6.37
CA SER A 73 -7.02 -4.94 -6.82
C SER A 73 -7.45 -6.38 -7.16
N ASP A 74 -6.52 -7.30 -7.38
CA ASP A 74 -6.78 -8.74 -7.55
C ASP A 74 -6.83 -9.52 -6.22
N ASP A 75 -6.97 -8.80 -5.10
CA ASP A 75 -6.96 -9.31 -3.71
C ASP A 75 -5.64 -9.98 -3.28
N THR A 76 -4.60 -10.01 -4.12
CA THR A 76 -3.28 -10.45 -3.69
C THR A 76 -2.64 -9.45 -2.73
N THR A 77 -1.73 -9.93 -1.88
CA THR A 77 -1.00 -9.11 -0.92
C THR A 77 0.50 -9.31 -1.04
N ALA A 78 1.27 -8.30 -0.65
CA ALA A 78 2.71 -8.38 -0.53
C ALA A 78 3.19 -7.68 0.75
N THR A 79 4.00 -8.38 1.54
CA THR A 79 4.51 -7.90 2.82
C THR A 79 5.96 -7.45 2.66
N ASN A 80 6.20 -6.17 2.97
CA ASN A 80 7.48 -5.47 2.79
C ASN A 80 8.11 -5.65 1.39
N PRO A 81 7.37 -5.43 0.29
CA PRO A 81 7.91 -5.64 -1.06
C PRO A 81 8.89 -4.54 -1.48
N PRO A 82 9.82 -4.83 -2.40
CA PRO A 82 10.56 -3.78 -3.08
C PRO A 82 9.65 -2.98 -4.02
N ALA A 83 9.92 -1.69 -4.18
CA ALA A 83 9.10 -0.80 -5.02
C ALA A 83 8.96 -1.26 -6.49
N GLY A 84 10.00 -1.92 -7.03
CA GLY A 84 9.96 -2.46 -8.39
C GLY A 84 8.90 -3.55 -8.60
N ASP A 85 8.67 -4.39 -7.59
CA ASP A 85 7.64 -5.42 -7.66
C ASP A 85 6.24 -4.82 -7.56
N VAL A 86 6.05 -3.83 -6.69
CA VAL A 86 4.79 -3.09 -6.60
C VAL A 86 4.46 -2.41 -7.91
N ARG A 87 5.42 -1.70 -8.52
CA ARG A 87 5.22 -1.04 -9.81
C ARG A 87 4.84 -2.03 -10.91
N ARG A 88 5.60 -3.12 -11.03
CA ARG A 88 5.33 -4.16 -12.04
C ARG A 88 3.93 -4.76 -11.88
N LYS A 89 3.51 -5.03 -10.63
CA LYS A 89 2.16 -5.57 -10.37
C LYS A 89 1.06 -4.54 -10.66
N VAL A 90 1.30 -3.27 -10.36
CA VAL A 90 0.36 -2.19 -10.73
C VAL A 90 0.23 -2.06 -12.26
N GLU A 91 1.33 -2.11 -13.00
CA GLU A 91 1.32 -2.09 -14.47
C GLU A 91 0.55 -3.29 -15.05
N GLU A 92 0.77 -4.50 -14.51
CA GLU A 92 0.06 -5.73 -14.87
C GLU A 92 -1.46 -5.61 -14.68
N LEU A 93 -1.90 -5.02 -13.56
CA LEU A 93 -3.32 -4.91 -13.20
C LEU A 93 -4.01 -3.67 -13.78
N SER A 94 -3.27 -2.73 -14.38
CA SER A 94 -3.81 -1.54 -15.05
C SER A 94 -3.98 -1.71 -16.56
N SER A 95 -3.63 -2.89 -17.09
CA SER A 95 -3.69 -3.25 -18.52
C SER A 95 -4.96 -4.01 -18.86
#